data_AF-A0A1E3X5A8-F1
#
_entry.id   AF-A0A1E3X5A8-F1
#
_cell.length_a   1.000
_cell.length_b   1.000
_cell.length_c   1.000
_cell.angle_alpha   90.00
_cell.angle_beta   90.00
_cell.angle_gamma   90.00
#
_symmetry.space_group_name_H-M   'P 1'
#
loop_
_entity.id
_entity.type
_entity.pdbx_description
1 polymer ?
#
loop_
_entity_poly.entity_id
_entity_poly.type
_entity_poly.pdbx_seq_one_letter_code
_entity_poly.pdbx_strand_id
1 'polypeptide(L)'
;MNKRNRHIELNGKYLQDAKALLKKQDYPQASEKLWGATAQIIKAIALKRGKKLRSHESISKYVVELSKELNDNSILDYFGLANSLHQNFYENWLAPEMVSRYAKIIEKLIKKLRPLAD
;
A
#
# COMPACT_ATOMS: atom_id res chain seq x y z
N MET A 1 -7.36 -0.02 26.69
CA MET A 1 -7.52 1.16 25.81
C MET A 1 -7.26 0.75 24.37
N ASN A 2 -8.32 0.54 23.57
CA ASN A 2 -8.20 0.36 22.13
C ASN A 2 -7.71 1.67 21.50
N LYS A 3 -6.39 1.85 21.41
CA LYS A 3 -5.82 2.95 20.63
C LYS A 3 -6.23 2.70 19.18
N ARG A 4 -7.09 3.56 18.62
CA ARG A 4 -7.44 3.51 17.18
C ARG A 4 -6.14 3.38 16.39
N ASN A 5 -6.06 2.34 15.56
CA ASN A 5 -4.91 2.15 14.70
C ASN A 5 -4.97 3.22 13.60
N ARG A 6 -4.34 4.38 13.84
CA ARG A 6 -4.30 5.52 12.90
C ARG A 6 -3.85 5.11 11.50
N HIS A 7 -3.06 4.03 11.39
CA HIS A 7 -2.67 3.49 10.09
C HIS A 7 -3.85 2.91 9.30
N ILE A 8 -4.84 2.29 9.96
CA ILE A 8 -6.06 1.80 9.29
C ILE A 8 -6.89 2.97 8.75
N GLU A 9 -7.04 4.04 9.53
CA GLU A 9 -7.75 5.26 9.10
C GLU A 9 -7.06 5.91 7.89
N LEU A 10 -5.73 6.06 7.96
CA LEU A 10 -4.95 6.61 6.85
C LEU A 10 -4.98 5.72 5.60
N ASN A 11 -4.94 4.40 5.77
CA ASN A 11 -5.11 3.45 4.66
C ASN A 11 -6.45 3.68 3.94
N GLY A 12 -7.56 3.78 4.68
CA GLY A 12 -8.88 4.03 4.12
C GLY A 12 -8.97 5.40 3.44
N LYS A 13 -8.46 6.45 4.08
CA LYS A 13 -8.40 7.80 3.51
C LYS A 13 -7.63 7.82 2.20
N TYR A 14 -6.43 7.24 2.16
CA TYR A 14 -5.59 7.25 0.96
C TYR A 14 -6.18 6.44 -0.19
N LEU A 15 -6.89 5.34 0.09
CA LEU A 15 -7.65 4.63 -0.95
C LEU A 15 -8.77 5.49 -1.55
N GLN A 16 -9.49 6.25 -0.71
CA GLN A 16 -10.53 7.17 -1.19
C GLN A 16 -9.92 8.31 -2.01
N ASP A 17 -8.85 8.93 -1.52
CA ASP A 17 -8.12 9.98 -2.24
C ASP A 17 -7.62 9.47 -3.60
N ALA A 18 -6.99 8.28 -3.64
CA ALA A 18 -6.49 7.66 -4.87
C ALA A 18 -7.61 7.47 -5.90
N LYS A 19 -8.78 6.97 -5.48
CA LYS A 19 -9.95 6.81 -6.36
C LYS A 19 -10.43 8.15 -6.94
N ALA A 20 -10.43 9.21 -6.13
CA ALA A 20 -10.80 10.54 -6.61
C ALA A 20 -9.78 11.10 -7.61
N LEU A 21 -8.48 10.87 -7.39
CA LEU A 21 -7.40 11.32 -8.27
C LEU A 21 -7.39 10.56 -9.60
N LEU A 22 -7.62 9.25 -9.58
CA LEU A 22 -7.77 8.44 -10.80
C LEU A 22 -8.91 8.96 -11.70
N LYS A 23 -10.06 9.33 -11.10
CA LYS A 23 -11.18 9.94 -11.85
C LYS A 23 -10.83 11.28 -12.49
N LYS A 24 -9.94 12.04 -11.85
CA LYS A 24 -9.41 13.31 -12.35
C LYS A 24 -8.22 13.15 -13.29
N GLN A 25 -7.78 11.91 -13.56
CA GLN A 25 -6.60 11.59 -14.36
C GLN A 25 -5.29 12.18 -13.80
N ASP A 26 -5.26 12.45 -12.48
CA ASP A 26 -4.04 12.86 -11.78
C ASP A 26 -3.27 11.60 -11.36
N TYR A 27 -2.59 11.00 -12.34
CA TYR A 27 -1.91 9.72 -12.17
C TYR A 27 -0.72 9.76 -11.21
N PRO A 28 0.17 10.77 -11.21
CA PRO A 28 1.25 10.88 -10.22
C PRO A 28 0.72 10.88 -8.79
N GLN A 29 -0.28 11.72 -8.50
CA GLN A 29 -0.82 11.82 -7.15
C GLN A 29 -1.63 10.59 -6.75
N ALA A 30 -2.38 10.00 -7.70
CA ALA A 30 -3.05 8.72 -7.47
C ALA A 30 -2.03 7.63 -7.08
N SER A 31 -0.88 7.62 -7.75
CA SER A 31 0.19 6.65 -7.52
C SER A 31 0.79 6.79 -6.11
N GLU A 32 1.06 8.02 -5.67
CA GLU A 32 1.51 8.31 -4.30
C GLU A 32 0.50 7.86 -3.25
N LYS A 33 -0.80 8.12 -3.47
CA LYS A 33 -1.84 7.69 -2.52
C LYS A 33 -2.00 6.17 -2.46
N LEU A 34 -1.84 5.47 -3.59
CA LEU A 34 -1.88 4.00 -3.61
C LEU A 34 -0.69 3.38 -2.87
N TRP A 35 0.53 3.91 -3.08
CA TRP A 35 1.69 3.48 -2.33
C TRP A 35 1.54 3.79 -0.84
N GLY A 36 1.10 5.01 -0.51
CA GLY A 36 0.80 5.43 0.86
C GLY A 36 -0.21 4.49 1.53
N ALA A 37 -1.31 4.15 0.87
CA ALA A 37 -2.31 3.22 1.40
C ALA A 37 -1.69 1.84 1.70
N THR A 38 -0.86 1.32 0.79
CA THR A 38 -0.13 0.06 0.96
C THR A 38 0.80 0.12 2.18
N ALA A 39 1.61 1.17 2.29
CA ALA A 39 2.50 1.37 3.42
C ALA A 39 1.75 1.44 4.76
N GLN A 40 0.58 2.09 4.79
CA GLN A 40 -0.23 2.20 6.00
C GLN A 40 -0.82 0.86 6.43
N ILE A 41 -1.33 0.02 5.51
CA ILE A 41 -1.87 -1.28 5.94
C ILE A 41 -0.75 -2.19 6.48
N ILE A 42 0.44 -2.15 5.89
CA ILE A 42 1.60 -2.91 6.37
C ILE A 42 2.03 -2.42 7.77
N LYS A 43 2.09 -1.10 7.98
CA LYS A 43 2.36 -0.49 9.29
C LYS A 43 1.31 -0.87 10.33
N ALA A 44 0.04 -0.97 9.93
CA ALA A 44 -1.05 -1.37 10.81
C ALA A 44 -0.85 -2.80 11.34
N ILE A 45 -0.52 -3.75 10.46
CA ILE A 45 -0.23 -5.15 10.82
C ILE A 45 0.98 -5.22 11.75
N ALA A 46 2.07 -4.55 11.39
CA ALA A 46 3.29 -4.52 12.21
C ALA A 46 3.01 -3.96 13.61
N LEU A 47 2.25 -2.86 13.70
CA LEU A 47 1.90 -2.23 14.97
C LEU A 47 1.07 -3.14 15.87
N LYS A 48 0.10 -3.86 15.29
CA LYS A 48 -0.70 -4.88 16.02
C LYS A 48 0.20 -5.97 16.60
N ARG A 49 1.30 -6.29 15.93
CA ARG A 49 2.31 -7.27 16.38
C ARG A 49 3.45 -6.65 17.20
N GLY A 50 3.26 -5.43 17.73
CA GLY A 50 4.23 -4.76 18.61
C GLY A 50 5.45 -4.16 17.88
N LYS A 51 5.52 -4.19 16.55
CA LYS A 51 6.61 -3.62 15.75
C LYS A 51 6.24 -2.23 15.24
N LYS A 52 7.19 -1.27 15.24
CA LYS A 52 7.01 0.06 14.63
C LYS A 52 7.94 0.23 13.43
N LEU A 53 7.36 0.26 12.24
CA LEU A 53 8.10 0.45 10.98
C LEU A 53 8.26 1.95 10.69
N ARG A 54 9.52 2.43 10.60
CA ARG A 54 9.84 3.87 10.52
C ARG A 54 10.46 4.30 9.19
N SER A 55 10.83 3.37 8.32
CA SER A 55 11.48 3.64 7.02
C SER A 55 10.90 2.77 5.91
N HIS A 56 11.11 3.16 4.64
CA HIS A 56 10.75 2.32 3.48
C HIS A 56 11.46 0.96 3.52
N GLU A 57 12.74 0.96 3.92
CA GLU A 57 13.51 -0.27 4.10
C GLU A 57 12.84 -1.21 5.13
N SER A 58 12.39 -0.68 6.27
CA SER A 58 11.72 -1.50 7.29
C SER A 58 10.38 -2.07 6.80
N ILE A 59 9.66 -1.34 5.94
CA ILE A 59 8.44 -1.84 5.30
C ILE A 59 8.78 -2.97 4.34
N SER A 60 9.79 -2.78 3.49
CA SER A 60 10.25 -3.80 2.53
C SER A 60 10.67 -5.10 3.22
N LYS A 61 11.50 -5.02 4.26
CA LYS A 61 11.91 -6.19 5.07
C LYS A 61 10.70 -6.90 5.68
N TYR A 62 9.75 -6.14 6.22
CA TYR A 62 8.56 -6.70 6.85
C TYR A 62 7.59 -7.35 5.83
N VAL A 63 7.50 -6.83 4.61
CA VAL A 63 6.76 -7.45 3.52
C VAL A 63 7.33 -8.83 3.17
N VAL A 64 8.66 -8.99 3.18
CA VAL A 64 9.30 -10.30 2.99
C VAL A 64 8.97 -11.27 4.13
N GLU A 65 9.03 -10.82 5.39
CA GLU A 65 8.61 -11.64 6.54
C GLU A 65 7.16 -12.11 6.37
N LEU A 66 6.25 -11.19 6.02
CA LEU A 66 4.82 -11.46 5.89
C LEU A 66 4.50 -12.42 4.74
N SER A 67 5.19 -12.29 3.60
CA SER A 67 5.03 -13.20 2.47
C SER A 67 5.43 -14.63 2.83
N LYS A 68 6.54 -14.80 3.57
CA LYS A 68 6.99 -16.13 4.03
C LYS A 68 6.03 -16.74 5.05
N GLU A 69 5.56 -15.94 6.02
CA GLU A 69 4.60 -16.38 7.03
C GLU A 69 3.30 -16.88 6.42
N LEU A 70 2.79 -16.17 5.41
CA LEU A 70 1.53 -16.51 4.75
C LEU A 70 1.70 -17.50 3.60
N ASN A 71 2.94 -17.91 3.30
CA ASN A 71 3.30 -18.73 2.14
C ASN A 71 2.69 -18.18 0.82
N ASP A 72 2.79 -16.86 0.63
CA ASP A 72 2.14 -16.15 -0.47
C ASP A 72 3.08 -15.13 -1.12
N ASN A 73 3.68 -15.56 -2.24
CA ASN A 73 4.61 -14.73 -3.02
C ASN A 73 3.91 -13.55 -3.72
N SER A 74 2.58 -13.59 -3.92
CA SER A 74 1.88 -12.48 -4.58
C SER A 74 1.97 -11.17 -3.79
N ILE A 75 2.26 -11.25 -2.47
CA ILE A 75 2.51 -10.09 -1.63
C ILE A 75 3.78 -9.35 -2.07
N LEU A 76 4.84 -10.08 -2.45
CA LEU A 76 6.09 -9.49 -2.95
C LEU A 76 5.85 -8.83 -4.31
N ASP A 77 5.19 -9.55 -5.22
CA ASP A 77 4.90 -9.07 -6.57
C ASP A 77 4.06 -7.79 -6.52
N TYR A 78 3.00 -7.78 -5.73
CA TYR A 78 2.10 -6.62 -5.61
C TYR A 78 2.76 -5.45 -4.90
N PHE A 79 3.65 -5.70 -3.93
CA PHE A 79 4.45 -4.65 -3.32
C PHE A 79 5.47 -4.05 -4.30
N GLY A 80 6.04 -4.87 -5.19
CA GLY A 80 6.86 -4.39 -6.31
C GLY A 80 6.12 -3.36 -7.17
N LEU A 81 4.86 -3.65 -7.53
CA LEU A 81 4.01 -2.70 -8.27
C LEU A 81 3.70 -1.43 -7.47
N ALA A 82 3.52 -1.56 -6.14
CA ALA A 82 3.38 -0.39 -5.27
C ALA A 82 4.62 0.51 -5.34
N ASN A 83 5.82 -0.07 -5.36
CA ASN A 83 7.06 0.70 -5.49
C ASN A 83 7.19 1.38 -6.86
N SER A 84 6.74 0.73 -7.95
CA SER A 84 6.67 1.40 -9.26
C SER A 84 5.70 2.59 -9.26
N LEU A 85 4.56 2.49 -8.57
CA LEU A 85 3.65 3.63 -8.37
C LEU A 85 4.31 4.75 -7.56
N HIS A 86 5.07 4.41 -6.53
CA HIS A 86 5.81 5.41 -5.76
C HIS A 86 6.86 6.14 -6.59
N GLN A 87 7.59 5.42 -7.44
CA GLN A 87 8.52 6.04 -8.39
C GLN A 87 7.77 6.91 -9.40
N ASN A 88 6.60 6.47 -9.87
CA ASN A 88 5.77 7.23 -10.80
C ASN A 88 5.30 8.58 -10.25
N PHE A 89 5.16 8.74 -8.94
CA PHE A 89 4.88 10.05 -8.34
C PHE A 89 5.95 11.09 -8.68
N TYR A 90 7.22 10.67 -8.72
CA TYR A 90 8.35 11.56 -9.02
C TYR A 90 8.60 11.72 -10.52
N GLU A 91 8.47 10.63 -11.28
CA GLU A 91 8.91 10.57 -12.68
C GLU A 91 7.76 10.69 -13.69
N ASN A 92 6.52 10.45 -13.28
CA ASN A 92 5.32 10.43 -14.14
C ASN A 92 5.52 9.64 -15.45
N TRP A 93 6.19 8.50 -15.36
CA TRP A 93 6.65 7.70 -16.51
C TRP A 93 5.69 6.57 -16.88
N LEU A 94 4.78 6.18 -15.98
CA LEU A 94 3.82 5.11 -16.24
C LEU A 94 2.68 5.62 -17.12
N ALA A 95 2.31 4.80 -18.11
CA ALA A 95 1.10 5.05 -18.89
C ALA A 95 -0.16 4.99 -17.99
N PRO A 96 -1.20 5.79 -18.29
CA PRO A 96 -2.49 5.79 -17.57
C PRO A 96 -3.09 4.40 -17.32
N GLU A 97 -2.99 3.50 -18.30
CA GLU A 97 -3.50 2.14 -18.24
C GLU A 97 -2.74 1.30 -17.21
N MET A 98 -1.42 1.51 -17.10
CA MET A 98 -0.59 0.85 -16.09
C MET A 98 -0.99 1.31 -14.69
N VAL A 99 -1.13 2.62 -14.48
CA VAL A 99 -1.53 3.17 -13.17
C VAL A 99 -2.91 2.65 -12.76
N SER A 100 -3.85 2.62 -13.70
CA SER A 100 -5.21 2.09 -13.47
C SER A 100 -5.21 0.59 -13.18
N ARG A 101 -4.36 -0.19 -13.86
CA ARG A 101 -4.20 -1.63 -13.60
C ARG A 101 -3.56 -1.88 -12.23
N TYR A 102 -2.49 -1.16 -11.91
CA TYR A 102 -1.78 -1.31 -10.64
C TYR A 102 -2.67 -0.90 -9.46
N ALA A 103 -3.49 0.15 -9.60
CA ALA A 103 -4.48 0.53 -8.60
C ALA A 103 -5.40 -0.65 -8.20
N LYS A 104 -5.93 -1.38 -9.18
CA LYS A 104 -6.77 -2.57 -8.93
C LYS A 104 -6.01 -3.68 -8.20
N ILE A 105 -4.73 -3.85 -8.49
CA ILE A 105 -3.88 -4.84 -7.82
C ILE A 105 -3.59 -4.42 -6.38
N ILE A 106 -3.31 -3.13 -6.14
CA ILE A 106 -3.13 -2.57 -4.79
C ILE A 106 -4.40 -2.73 -3.95
N GLU A 107 -5.58 -2.51 -4.52
CA GLU A 107 -6.85 -2.78 -3.81
C GLU A 107 -6.99 -4.26 -3.41
N LYS A 108 -6.58 -5.19 -4.29
CA LYS A 108 -6.56 -6.64 -3.96
C LYS A 108 -5.56 -6.95 -2.85
N LEU A 109 -4.36 -6.37 -2.90
CA LEU A 109 -3.35 -6.52 -1.85
C LEU A 109 -3.89 -6.03 -0.50
N ILE A 110 -4.44 -4.81 -0.46
CA ILE A 110 -4.97 -4.24 0.79
C ILE A 110 -6.14 -5.07 1.31
N LYS A 111 -7.05 -5.53 0.45
CA LYS A 111 -8.16 -6.42 0.87
C LYS A 111 -7.64 -7.71 1.49
N LYS A 112 -6.58 -8.30 0.91
CA LYS A 112 -5.93 -9.51 1.45
C LYS A 112 -5.28 -9.25 2.81
N LEU A 113 -4.61 -8.11 2.96
CA LEU A 113 -3.86 -7.75 4.17
C LEU A 113 -4.74 -7.24 5.31
N ARG A 114 -5.92 -6.68 5.01
CA ARG A 114 -6.78 -6.01 5.99
C ARG A 114 -7.13 -6.85 7.24
N PRO A 115 -7.53 -8.14 7.12
CA PRO A 115 -7.87 -8.96 8.28
C PRO A 115 -6.71 -9.16 9.27
N LEU A 116 -5.47 -8.98 8.82
CA LEU A 116 -4.28 -9.10 9.67
C LEU A 116 -4.05 -7.84 10.51
N ALA A 117 -4.66 -6.71 10.13
CA ALA A 117 -4.50 -5.40 10.76
C ALA A 117 -5.59 -5.06 11.79
N ASP A 118 -6.78 -5.66 11.66
CA ASP A 118 -7.97 -5.39 12.48
C ASP A 118 -7.84 -5.91 13.92
#